data_AF-A0A246AIW4-F1
#
_entry.id   AF-A0A246AIW4-F1
#
_cell.length_a   1.000
_cell.length_b   1.000
_cell.length_c   1.000
_cell.angle_alpha   90.00
_cell.angle_beta   90.00
_cell.angle_gamma   90.00
#
_symmetry.space_group_name_H-M   'P 1'
#
loop_
_entity.id
_entity.type
_entity.pdbx_description
1 polymer ?
#
loop_
_entity_poly.entity_id
_entity_poly.type
_entity_poly.pdbx_seq_one_letter_code
_entity_poly.pdbx_strand_id
1 'polypeptide(L)'
;MKTFKSCLFIFLICCTLIFGGIYFYFQNLTKSCIEDHNKVEQSYSELKLKLQKRNLLLKKLHTNDSVKTLVTRSDSILKRTKDANHFLWTEFYLNEKTYKNASLKQFNKELNHLKNIYNSDLRNFHSNWTIFPSNLIRIRQKFPKYNYLNLEYGENNQENMKKRKAAEHWVETGEWK
;
A
#
# COMPACT_ATOMS: atom_id res chain seq x y z
N MET A 1 0.47 5.61 -61.36
CA MET A 1 1.65 5.70 -60.46
C MET A 1 1.65 6.92 -59.53
N LYS A 2 1.32 8.15 -59.98
CA LYS A 2 1.30 9.35 -59.10
C LYS A 2 0.29 9.24 -57.95
N THR A 3 -0.93 8.79 -58.22
CA THR A 3 -1.99 8.59 -57.22
C THR A 3 -1.64 7.54 -56.16
N PHE A 4 -0.99 6.45 -56.56
CA PHE A 4 -0.51 5.40 -55.65
C PHE A 4 0.58 5.91 -54.70
N LYS A 5 1.53 6.71 -55.21
CA LYS A 5 2.58 7.34 -54.38
C LYS A 5 1.99 8.34 -53.36
N SER A 6 0.99 9.13 -53.76
CA SER A 6 0.29 10.04 -52.85
C SER A 6 -0.51 9.31 -51.78
N CYS A 7 -1.20 8.21 -52.14
CA CYS A 7 -1.95 7.40 -51.19
C CYS A 7 -1.03 6.73 -50.16
N LEU A 8 0.14 6.22 -50.59
CA LEU A 8 1.15 5.67 -49.69
C LEU A 8 1.70 6.72 -48.71
N PHE A 9 1.94 7.95 -49.18
CA PHE A 9 2.42 9.04 -48.32
C PHE A 9 1.39 9.43 -47.26
N ILE A 10 0.11 9.54 -47.64
CA ILE A 10 -0.99 9.79 -46.71
C ILE A 10 -1.10 8.66 -45.68
N PHE A 11 -1.02 7.40 -46.12
CA PHE A 11 -1.04 6.25 -45.24
C PHE A 11 0.09 6.29 -44.21
N LEU A 12 1.33 6.59 -44.64
CA LEU A 12 2.47 6.71 -43.72
C LEU A 12 2.28 7.82 -42.69
N ILE A 13 1.73 8.98 -43.09
CA ILE A 13 1.40 10.07 -42.15
C ILE A 13 0.33 9.62 -41.15
N CYS A 14 -0.73 8.95 -41.61
CA CYS A 14 -1.76 8.43 -40.72
C CYS A 14 -1.18 7.41 -39.72
N CYS A 15 -0.31 6.50 -40.18
CA CYS A 15 0.37 5.55 -39.31
C CYS A 15 1.23 6.26 -38.25
N THR A 16 2.06 7.23 -38.64
CA THR A 16 2.91 7.93 -37.68
C THR A 16 2.12 8.72 -36.65
N LEU A 17 0.99 9.34 -37.04
CA LEU A 17 0.09 10.01 -36.11
C LEU A 17 -0.57 9.03 -35.13
N ILE A 18 -1.03 7.87 -35.61
CA ILE A 18 -1.63 6.84 -34.76
C ILE A 18 -0.59 6.27 -33.78
N PHE A 19 0.57 5.83 -34.27
CA PHE A 19 1.63 5.29 -33.42
C PHE A 19 2.17 6.34 -32.45
N GLY A 20 2.32 7.59 -32.90
CA GLY A 20 2.71 8.71 -32.05
C GLY A 20 1.69 8.97 -30.94
N GLY A 21 0.40 9.03 -31.27
CA GLY A 21 -0.67 9.21 -30.31
C GLY A 21 -0.72 8.09 -29.27
N ILE A 22 -0.60 6.83 -29.71
CA ILE A 22 -0.52 5.67 -28.81
C ILE A 22 0.70 5.79 -27.89
N TYR A 23 1.88 6.11 -28.45
CA TYR A 23 3.10 6.28 -27.66
C TYR A 23 2.96 7.35 -26.58
N PHE A 24 2.46 8.55 -26.93
CA PHE A 24 2.23 9.63 -25.98
C PHE A 24 1.19 9.25 -24.91
N TYR A 25 0.12 8.55 -25.30
CA TYR A 25 -0.87 8.04 -24.36
C TYR A 25 -0.25 7.09 -23.33
N PHE A 26 0.54 6.10 -23.75
CA PHE A 26 1.23 5.18 -22.85
C PHE A 26 2.28 5.86 -21.97
N GLN A 27 2.95 6.91 -22.46
CA GLN A 27 3.87 7.72 -21.67
C GLN A 27 3.12 8.47 -20.55
N ASN A 28 2.00 9.11 -20.87
CA ASN A 28 1.18 9.81 -19.89
C ASN A 28 0.61 8.85 -18.84
N LEU A 29 0.11 7.68 -19.26
CA LEU A 29 -0.32 6.65 -18.32
C LEU A 29 0.84 6.18 -17.43
N THR A 30 2.03 5.96 -17.99
CA THR A 30 3.21 5.56 -17.21
C THR A 30 3.54 6.59 -16.13
N LYS A 31 3.53 7.88 -16.50
CA LYS A 31 3.75 8.98 -15.55
C LYS A 31 2.69 8.99 -14.44
N SER A 32 1.41 8.91 -14.79
CA SER A 32 0.31 8.84 -13.82
C SER A 32 0.43 7.63 -12.89
N CYS A 33 0.89 6.49 -13.41
CA CYS A 33 1.13 5.28 -12.62
C CYS A 33 2.18 5.47 -11.54
N ILE A 34 3.28 6.12 -11.91
CA ILE A 34 4.37 6.45 -10.99
C ILE A 34 3.91 7.48 -9.96
N GLU A 35 3.12 8.47 -10.36
CA GLU A 35 2.57 9.47 -9.44
C GLU A 35 1.64 8.85 -8.39
N ASP A 36 0.71 7.98 -8.80
CA ASP A 36 -0.18 7.29 -7.85
C ASP A 36 0.58 6.34 -6.93
N HIS A 37 1.60 5.64 -7.45
CA HIS A 37 2.51 4.85 -6.60
C HIS A 37 3.22 5.73 -5.57
N ASN A 38 3.74 6.89 -5.98
CA ASN A 38 4.45 7.81 -5.09
C ASN A 38 3.55 8.33 -3.97
N LYS A 39 2.24 8.53 -4.22
CA LYS A 39 1.27 8.85 -3.16
C LYS A 39 1.18 7.75 -2.11
N VAL A 40 1.07 6.48 -2.55
CA VAL A 40 1.04 5.31 -1.63
C VAL A 40 2.32 5.24 -0.79
N GLU A 41 3.48 5.43 -1.42
CA GLU A 41 4.77 5.43 -0.71
C GLU A 41 4.88 6.58 0.30
N GLN A 42 4.38 7.76 -0.07
CA GLN A 42 4.38 8.92 0.81
C GLN A 42 3.47 8.70 2.01
N SER A 43 2.21 8.30 1.81
CA SER A 43 1.28 8.05 2.93
C SER A 43 1.75 6.90 3.82
N TYR A 44 2.39 5.87 3.25
CA TYR A 44 3.05 4.84 4.04
C TYR A 44 4.23 5.37 4.87
N SER A 45 5.06 6.23 4.30
CA SER A 45 6.19 6.85 5.00
C SER A 45 5.73 7.69 6.18
N GLU A 46 4.67 8.47 6.01
CA GLU A 46 4.05 9.27 7.09
C GLU A 46 3.52 8.38 8.21
N LEU A 47 2.79 7.30 7.86
CA LEU A 47 2.33 6.29 8.82
C LEU A 47 3.49 5.67 9.59
N LYS A 48 4.55 5.25 8.88
CA LYS A 48 5.77 4.66 9.47
C LYS A 48 6.44 5.60 10.45
N LEU A 49 6.58 6.88 10.13
CA LEU A 49 7.15 7.88 11.04
C LEU A 49 6.30 8.01 12.31
N LYS A 50 4.97 7.98 12.20
CA LYS A 50 4.09 8.06 13.36
C LYS A 50 4.18 6.81 14.24
N LEU A 51 4.29 5.62 13.64
CA LEU A 51 4.53 4.36 14.35
C LEU A 51 5.84 4.39 15.14
N GLN A 52 6.91 4.89 14.53
CA GLN A 52 8.21 5.05 15.19
C GLN A 52 8.13 6.02 16.38
N LYS A 53 7.42 7.15 16.23
CA LYS A 53 7.18 8.10 17.34
C LYS A 53 6.42 7.44 18.50
N ARG A 54 5.40 6.63 18.22
CA ARG A 54 4.69 5.85 19.24
C ARG A 54 5.62 4.84 19.91
N ASN A 55 6.44 4.12 19.13
CA ASN A 55 7.39 3.15 19.65
C ASN A 55 8.40 3.80 20.61
N LEU A 56 8.87 5.01 20.30
CA LEU A 56 9.73 5.78 21.21
C LEU A 56 9.02 6.12 22.53
N LEU A 57 7.73 6.51 22.49
CA LEU A 57 6.95 6.75 23.70
C LEU A 57 6.80 5.47 24.53
N LEU A 58 6.46 4.35 23.90
CA LEU A 58 6.30 3.05 24.57
C LEU A 58 7.58 2.56 25.25
N LYS A 59 8.76 2.88 24.69
CA LYS A 59 10.06 2.61 25.32
C LYS A 59 10.33 3.48 26.55
N LYS A 60 9.84 4.72 26.54
CA LYS A 60 9.98 5.66 27.67
C LYS A 60 9.02 5.32 28.81
N LEU A 61 7.84 4.80 28.48
CA LEU A 61 6.89 4.29 29.46
C LEU A 61 7.48 3.04 30.13
N HIS A 62 7.27 2.88 31.44
CA HIS A 62 7.60 1.64 32.19
C HIS A 62 6.65 0.49 31.82
N THR A 63 6.67 0.10 30.55
CA THR A 63 5.86 -1.00 30.01
C THR A 63 6.49 -2.35 30.35
N ASN A 64 5.68 -3.41 30.31
CA ASN A 64 6.16 -4.77 30.54
C ASN A 64 7.13 -5.23 29.43
N ASP A 65 7.94 -6.25 29.72
CA ASP A 65 8.98 -6.70 28.80
C ASP A 65 8.42 -7.25 27.49
N SER A 66 7.21 -7.82 27.51
CA SER A 66 6.52 -8.27 26.30
C SER A 66 6.24 -7.13 25.32
N VAL A 67 5.81 -5.96 25.82
CA VAL A 67 5.63 -4.74 25.01
C VAL A 67 6.97 -4.25 24.47
N LYS A 68 8.03 -4.23 25.28
CA LYS A 68 9.38 -3.81 24.83
C LYS A 68 9.91 -4.70 23.71
N THR A 69 9.72 -6.02 23.80
CA THR A 69 10.12 -6.97 22.75
C THR A 69 9.35 -6.71 21.46
N LEU A 70 8.02 -6.52 21.54
CA LEU A 70 7.19 -6.22 20.37
C LEU A 70 7.55 -4.89 19.72
N VAL A 71 7.85 -3.86 20.51
CA VAL A 71 8.31 -2.56 20.01
C VAL A 71 9.64 -2.70 19.28
N THR A 72 10.60 -3.43 19.85
CA THR A 72 11.90 -3.68 19.20
C THR A 72 11.73 -4.44 17.88
N ARG A 73 10.84 -5.42 17.84
CA ARG A 73 10.49 -6.16 16.63
C ARG A 73 9.83 -5.26 15.58
N SER A 74 8.87 -4.43 15.99
CA SER A 74 8.19 -3.45 15.12
C SER A 74 9.22 -2.51 14.47
N ASP A 75 10.12 -1.91 15.27
CA ASP A 75 11.18 -1.04 14.74
C ASP A 75 12.11 -1.76 13.76
N SER A 76 12.46 -3.02 14.04
CA SER A 76 13.31 -3.82 13.14
C SER A 76 12.63 -4.06 11.79
N ILE A 77 11.35 -4.42 11.79
CA ILE A 77 10.59 -4.64 10.56
C ILE A 77 10.42 -3.34 9.78
N LEU A 78 10.02 -2.25 10.45
CA LEU A 78 9.86 -0.94 9.82
C LEU A 78 11.16 -0.45 9.16
N LYS A 79 12.34 -0.83 9.67
CA LYS A 79 13.64 -0.53 9.03
C LYS A 79 13.91 -1.37 7.79
N ARG A 80 13.47 -2.62 7.76
CA ARG A 80 13.83 -3.62 6.73
C ARG A 80 12.91 -3.62 5.52
N THR A 81 11.64 -3.28 5.69
CA THR A 81 10.65 -3.41 4.61
C THR A 81 9.67 -2.24 4.57
N LYS A 82 9.16 -2.00 3.36
CA LYS A 82 8.06 -1.08 3.09
C LYS A 82 6.71 -1.80 2.96
N ASP A 83 6.71 -3.13 2.93
CA ASP A 83 5.47 -3.88 2.87
C ASP A 83 4.82 -3.94 4.25
N ALA A 84 3.61 -3.39 4.31
CA ALA A 84 2.85 -3.23 5.52
C ALA A 84 2.42 -4.57 6.15
N ASN A 85 2.34 -5.64 5.36
CA ASN A 85 1.99 -6.97 5.88
C ASN A 85 3.03 -7.52 6.85
N HIS A 86 4.31 -7.24 6.63
CA HIS A 86 5.36 -7.81 7.47
C HIS A 86 5.26 -7.35 8.92
N PHE A 87 4.70 -6.17 9.18
CA PHE A 87 4.57 -5.64 10.53
C PHE A 87 3.15 -5.76 11.11
N LEU A 88 2.13 -6.04 10.30
CA LEU A 88 0.72 -6.12 10.71
C LEU A 88 0.49 -6.99 11.96
N TRP A 89 0.97 -8.23 11.97
CA TRP A 89 0.79 -9.12 13.13
C TRP A 89 1.52 -8.61 14.37
N THR A 90 2.70 -8.01 14.20
CA THR A 90 3.44 -7.39 15.31
C THR A 90 2.65 -6.21 15.89
N GLU A 91 2.04 -5.39 15.03
CA GLU A 91 1.18 -4.28 15.45
C GLU A 91 -0.10 -4.73 16.11
N PHE A 92 -0.72 -5.80 15.62
CA PHE A 92 -1.86 -6.42 16.27
C PHE A 92 -1.54 -6.80 17.70
N TYR A 93 -0.46 -7.57 17.92
CA TYR A 93 -0.08 -7.97 19.27
C TYR A 93 0.33 -6.80 20.16
N LEU A 94 0.96 -5.78 19.58
CA LEU A 94 1.30 -4.56 20.30
C LEU A 94 0.02 -3.82 20.73
N ASN A 95 -0.92 -3.61 19.80
CA ASN A 95 -2.20 -2.99 20.07
C ASN A 95 -3.01 -3.77 21.12
N GLU A 96 -3.10 -5.09 21.04
CA GLU A 96 -3.79 -5.92 22.05
C GLU A 96 -3.28 -5.68 23.48
N LYS A 97 -1.98 -5.36 23.63
CA LYS A 97 -1.37 -5.08 24.93
C LYS A 97 -1.50 -3.62 25.36
N THR A 98 -1.77 -2.70 24.43
CA THR A 98 -1.70 -1.26 24.70
C THR A 98 -2.98 -0.50 24.38
N TYR A 99 -4.02 -1.12 23.82
CA TYR A 99 -5.20 -0.40 23.30
C TYR A 99 -5.98 0.35 24.40
N LYS A 100 -5.95 -0.15 25.64
CA LYS A 100 -6.54 0.50 26.82
C LYS A 100 -5.69 1.62 27.42
N ASN A 101 -4.47 1.86 26.92
CA ASN A 101 -3.58 2.86 27.49
C ASN A 101 -4.01 4.28 27.11
N ALA A 102 -4.48 5.05 28.09
CA ALA A 102 -4.95 6.42 27.90
C ALA A 102 -3.88 7.35 27.30
N SER A 103 -2.60 7.15 27.64
CA SER A 103 -1.48 7.95 27.11
C SER A 103 -1.27 7.77 25.59
N LEU A 104 -1.87 6.74 24.99
CA LEU A 104 -1.78 6.48 23.55
C LEU A 104 -3.00 6.97 22.76
N LYS A 105 -4.05 7.48 23.41
CA LYS A 105 -5.31 7.84 22.75
C LYS A 105 -5.11 8.77 21.53
N GLN A 106 -4.28 9.80 21.68
CA GLN A 106 -3.97 10.73 20.59
C GLN A 106 -3.17 10.06 19.48
N PHE A 107 -2.18 9.22 19.82
CA PHE A 107 -1.43 8.43 18.85
C PHE A 107 -2.34 7.49 18.06
N ASN A 108 -3.26 6.80 18.73
CA ASN A 108 -4.19 5.87 18.11
C ASN A 108 -5.09 6.59 17.09
N LYS A 109 -5.65 7.76 17.45
CA LYS A 109 -6.46 8.56 16.53
C LYS A 109 -5.68 8.98 15.28
N GLU A 110 -4.47 9.48 15.45
CA GLU A 110 -3.62 9.90 14.34
C GLU A 110 -3.16 8.71 13.47
N LEU A 111 -2.81 7.58 14.09
CA LEU A 111 -2.45 6.36 13.36
C LEU A 111 -3.63 5.83 12.54
N ASN A 112 -4.85 5.83 13.09
CA ASN A 112 -6.04 5.45 12.33
C ASN A 112 -6.29 6.40 11.15
N HIS A 113 -6.11 7.71 11.34
CA HIS A 113 -6.22 8.68 10.24
C HIS A 113 -5.20 8.42 9.13
N LEU A 114 -3.92 8.29 9.46
CA LEU A 114 -2.85 8.01 8.49
C LEU A 114 -3.03 6.67 7.79
N LYS A 115 -3.45 5.63 8.53
CA LYS A 115 -3.81 4.33 7.97
C LYS A 115 -4.95 4.44 6.96
N ASN A 116 -5.98 5.24 7.25
CA ASN A 116 -7.10 5.43 6.34
C ASN A 116 -6.67 6.16 5.05
N ILE A 117 -5.78 7.15 5.15
CA ILE A 117 -5.16 7.80 3.98
C ILE A 117 -4.39 6.77 3.16
N TYR A 118 -3.49 6.01 3.79
CA TYR A 118 -2.72 4.95 3.12
C TYR A 118 -3.62 3.93 2.42
N ASN A 119 -4.63 3.39 3.11
CA ASN A 119 -5.57 2.43 2.54
C ASN A 119 -6.38 3.04 1.38
N SER A 120 -6.73 4.32 1.46
CA SER A 120 -7.44 5.04 0.39
C SER A 120 -6.55 5.22 -0.85
N ASP A 121 -5.32 5.69 -0.67
CA ASP A 121 -4.34 5.83 -1.77
C ASP A 121 -4.06 4.47 -2.41
N LEU A 122 -3.90 3.44 -1.59
CA LEU A 122 -3.69 2.08 -2.06
C LEU A 122 -4.90 1.53 -2.84
N ARG A 123 -6.12 1.86 -2.40
CA ARG A 123 -7.35 1.50 -3.14
C ARG A 123 -7.37 2.18 -4.50
N ASN A 124 -7.07 3.47 -4.57
CA ASN A 124 -7.02 4.20 -5.84
C ASN A 124 -5.95 3.62 -6.77
N PHE A 125 -4.78 3.31 -6.23
CA PHE A 125 -3.72 2.65 -6.98
C PHE A 125 -4.15 1.25 -7.50
N HIS A 126 -4.77 0.43 -6.66
CA HIS A 126 -5.25 -0.88 -7.11
C HIS A 126 -6.39 -0.79 -8.13
N SER A 127 -7.35 0.12 -7.97
CA SER A 127 -8.46 0.26 -8.92
C SER A 127 -8.01 0.77 -10.28
N ASN A 128 -7.14 1.78 -10.31
CA ASN A 128 -6.75 2.44 -11.55
C ASN A 128 -5.85 1.56 -12.43
N TRP A 129 -5.12 0.62 -11.81
CA TRP A 129 -4.06 -0.13 -12.46
C TRP A 129 -4.36 -1.65 -12.57
N THR A 130 -5.62 -2.06 -12.37
CA THR A 130 -6.07 -3.46 -12.59
C THR A 130 -6.75 -3.67 -13.94
N ILE A 131 -7.19 -2.60 -14.62
CA ILE A 131 -7.95 -2.66 -15.87
C ILE A 131 -7.03 -2.47 -17.08
N PHE A 132 -7.35 -3.09 -18.22
CA PHE A 132 -6.63 -2.87 -19.48
C PHE A 132 -6.88 -1.45 -20.03
N PRO A 133 -5.85 -0.75 -20.58
CA PRO A 133 -4.46 -1.17 -20.77
C PRO A 133 -3.52 -0.86 -19.58
N SER A 134 -4.02 -0.18 -18.55
CA SER A 134 -3.25 0.25 -17.37
C SER A 134 -2.55 -0.90 -16.63
N ASN A 135 -3.16 -2.09 -16.59
CA ASN A 135 -2.57 -3.27 -15.98
C ASN A 135 -1.21 -3.67 -16.60
N LEU A 136 -1.02 -3.49 -17.92
CA LEU A 136 0.25 -3.76 -18.61
C LEU A 136 1.36 -2.85 -18.10
N ILE A 137 1.04 -1.58 -17.88
CA ILE A 137 1.97 -0.58 -17.36
C ILE A 137 2.39 -1.00 -15.95
N ARG A 138 1.43 -1.33 -15.08
CA ARG A 138 1.71 -1.78 -13.71
C ARG A 138 2.65 -2.99 -13.68
N ILE A 139 2.39 -4.00 -14.51
CA ILE A 139 3.22 -5.21 -14.61
C ILE A 139 4.65 -4.85 -15.00
N ARG A 140 4.82 -3.93 -15.96
CA ARG A 140 6.14 -3.47 -16.42
C ARG A 140 6.94 -2.74 -15.34
N GLN A 141 6.27 -1.96 -14.49
CA GLN A 141 6.93 -1.16 -13.45
C GLN A 141 7.45 -1.97 -12.26
N LYS A 142 7.01 -3.23 -12.08
CA LYS A 142 7.49 -4.13 -11.00
C LYS A 142 7.42 -3.52 -9.59
N PHE A 143 6.36 -2.78 -9.31
CA PHE A 143 6.13 -2.21 -7.99
C PHE A 143 6.03 -3.29 -6.90
N PRO A 144 6.42 -2.97 -5.65
CA PRO A 144 6.29 -3.92 -4.56
C PRO A 144 4.82 -4.24 -4.28
N LYS A 145 4.60 -5.39 -3.63
CA LYS A 145 3.26 -5.79 -3.21
C LYS A 145 2.85 -4.94 -2.00
N TYR A 146 1.72 -4.26 -2.12
CA TYR A 146 1.12 -3.48 -1.04
C TYR A 146 -0.15 -4.18 -0.56
N ASN A 147 -0.49 -4.00 0.71
CA ASN A 147 -1.65 -4.62 1.31
C ASN A 147 -2.33 -3.66 2.28
N TYR A 148 -3.66 -3.78 2.37
CA TYR A 148 -4.45 -3.00 3.31
C TYR A 148 -4.10 -3.35 4.76
N LEU A 149 -4.00 -2.32 5.58
CA LEU A 149 -3.87 -2.42 7.02
C LEU A 149 -5.27 -2.48 7.64
N ASN A 150 -5.69 -3.68 8.03
CA ASN A 150 -6.99 -3.94 8.64
C ASN A 150 -6.86 -3.96 10.17
N LEU A 151 -6.38 -2.87 10.74
CA LEU A 151 -6.19 -2.71 12.18
C LEU A 151 -6.68 -1.34 12.64
N GLU A 152 -7.53 -1.32 13.67
CA GLU A 152 -7.96 -0.11 14.36
C GLU A 152 -7.15 0.08 15.65
N TYR A 153 -6.24 1.06 15.65
CA TYR A 153 -5.43 1.37 16.82
C TYR A 153 -6.33 1.89 17.95
N GLY A 154 -6.14 1.37 19.17
CA GLY A 154 -6.95 1.72 20.33
C GLY A 154 -8.23 0.90 20.49
N GLU A 155 -8.48 -0.07 19.61
CA GLU A 155 -9.64 -0.96 19.66
C GLU A 155 -9.24 -2.43 19.76
N ASN A 156 -10.19 -3.30 20.12
CA ASN A 156 -10.00 -4.74 20.05
C ASN A 156 -10.12 -5.21 18.59
N ASN A 157 -9.07 -5.84 18.07
CA ASN A 157 -8.98 -6.26 16.68
C ASN A 157 -9.15 -7.78 16.46
N GLN A 158 -9.47 -8.55 17.51
CA GLN A 158 -9.49 -10.01 17.45
C GLN A 158 -10.38 -10.55 16.32
N GLU A 159 -11.61 -10.06 16.20
CA GLU A 159 -12.54 -10.50 15.16
C GLU A 159 -12.05 -10.16 13.74
N ASN A 160 -11.50 -8.96 13.55
CA ASN A 160 -10.92 -8.54 12.26
C ASN A 160 -9.74 -9.44 11.87
N MET A 161 -8.88 -9.78 12.82
CA MET A 161 -7.72 -10.64 12.58
C MET A 161 -8.10 -12.11 12.39
N LYS A 162 -9.16 -12.62 13.05
CA LYS A 162 -9.71 -13.95 12.79
C LYS A 162 -10.20 -14.05 11.34
N LYS A 163 -11.02 -13.09 10.89
CA LYS A 163 -11.52 -13.04 9.50
C LYS A 163 -10.38 -13.00 8.50
N ARG A 164 -9.35 -12.20 8.77
CA ARG A 164 -8.16 -12.13 7.94
C ARG A 164 -7.45 -13.48 7.86
N LYS A 165 -7.25 -14.16 8.98
CA LYS A 165 -6.60 -15.47 9.02
C LYS A 165 -7.40 -16.53 8.26
N ALA A 166 -8.73 -16.50 8.35
CA ALA A 166 -9.59 -17.38 7.56
C ALA A 166 -9.45 -17.11 6.05
N ALA A 167 -9.42 -15.84 5.65
CA ALA A 167 -9.19 -15.46 4.26
C ALA A 167 -7.79 -15.87 3.75
N GLU A 168 -6.74 -15.67 4.56
CA GLU A 168 -5.37 -16.13 4.24
C GLU A 168 -5.35 -17.66 4.08
N HIS A 169 -6.00 -18.40 4.97
CA HIS A 169 -6.11 -19.86 4.87
C HIS A 169 -6.85 -20.32 3.61
N TRP A 170 -7.96 -19.67 3.27
CA TRP A 170 -8.71 -19.98 2.05
C TRP A 170 -7.89 -19.69 0.80
N VAL A 171 -7.13 -18.60 0.76
CA VAL A 171 -6.24 -18.29 -0.37
C VAL A 171 -5.14 -19.35 -0.53
N GLU A 172 -4.63 -19.90 0.59
CA GLU A 172 -3.58 -20.93 0.56
C GLU A 172 -4.10 -22.32 0.21
N THR A 173 -5.30 -22.68 0.67
CA THR A 173 -5.79 -24.07 0.66
C THR A 173 -7.03 -24.29 -0.20
N GLY A 174 -7.78 -23.23 -0.52
CA GLY A 174 -9.11 -23.32 -1.12
C GLY A 174 -10.23 -23.67 -0.14
N GLU A 175 -9.92 -23.89 1.15
CA GLU A 175 -10.87 -24.33 2.17
C GLU A 175 -11.26 -23.18 3.12
N TRP A 176 -12.55 -23.12 3.49
CA TRP A 176 -13.05 -22.19 4.52
C TRP A 176 -12.98 -22.84 5.91
N LYS A 177 -12.53 -22.07 6.91
CA LYS A 177 -12.50 -22.45 8.33
C LYS A 177 -13.34 -21.52 9.18
#